data_AF-A0A1G1XXY1-F1
#
_entry.id   AF-A0A1G1XXY1-F1
#
_cell.length_a   1.000
_cell.length_b   1.000
_cell.length_c   1.000
_cell.angle_alpha   90.00
_cell.angle_beta   90.00
_cell.angle_gamma   90.00
#
_symmetry.space_group_name_H-M   'P 1'
#
loop_
_entity.id
_entity.type
_entity.pdbx_description
1 polymer ?
#
loop_
_entity_poly.entity_id
_entity_poly.type
_entity_poly.pdbx_seq_one_letter_code
_entity_poly.pdbx_strand_id
1 'polypeptide(L)'
;MENNKVIKEFKNLKNQIYPRPEWVALSRDILLQQISHAAKTPENFHQPKAMDYVVAAAQIFRQSFFQPVVVMLLVFVSILSSSLMINAAFYSLPGEPLYRVKLALEETHLALTPGEEQKVELKIEFAQKRMAELDKVVAQADITPEEKKKKIEVLVREFKNNVSSVSDRLAKINESNKQSVNAAQKELTLKMAVTVEQKAQDLAKSIDEKTSGLEQENIEVKQIVAEAVETAQATSVSAQEIIDEAKAETEIKIEGQVQGVSTPDSEAGDSAGDVATSSDNGTETTQEFVN
;
A
#
# COMPACT_ATOMS: atom_id res chain seq x y z
N MET A 1 21.26 78.24 20.16
CA MET A 1 21.95 77.89 21.42
C MET A 1 21.04 77.88 22.66
N GLU A 2 19.74 78.20 22.55
CA GLU A 2 18.81 78.26 23.71
C GLU A 2 18.40 76.90 24.31
N ASN A 3 18.23 75.85 23.50
CA ASN A 3 17.66 74.56 23.98
C ASN A 3 18.50 73.84 25.06
N ASN A 4 19.82 74.00 25.04
CA ASN A 4 20.69 73.33 26.02
C ASN A 4 20.64 74.01 27.40
N LYS A 5 20.22 75.28 27.45
CA LYS A 5 20.04 76.01 28.70
C LYS A 5 18.77 75.55 29.42
N VAL A 6 17.66 75.44 28.69
CA VAL A 6 16.36 74.98 29.22
C VAL A 6 16.44 73.57 29.82
N ILE A 7 17.13 72.64 29.14
CA ILE A 7 17.29 71.26 29.63
C ILE A 7 18.12 71.21 30.92
N LYS A 8 19.15 72.06 31.05
CA LYS A 8 19.94 72.16 32.28
C LYS A 8 19.12 72.72 33.44
N GLU A 9 18.28 73.73 33.19
CA GLU A 9 17.39 74.27 34.22
C GLU A 9 16.32 73.26 34.66
N PHE A 10 15.72 72.53 33.72
CA PHE A 10 14.75 71.46 34.03
C PHE A 10 15.36 70.34 34.88
N LYS A 11 16.61 69.95 34.60
CA LYS A 11 17.34 68.95 35.41
C LYS A 11 17.67 69.46 36.80
N ASN A 12 17.99 70.75 36.95
CA ASN A 12 18.26 71.35 38.27
C ASN A 12 16.97 71.44 39.11
N LEU A 13 15.84 71.76 38.48
CA LEU A 13 14.51 71.79 39.13
C LEU A 13 14.08 70.40 39.65
N LYS A 14 14.40 69.33 38.90
CA LYS A 14 14.08 67.93 39.31
C LYS A 14 14.70 67.54 40.66
N ASN A 15 15.86 68.10 40.99
CA ASN A 15 16.56 67.78 42.24
C ASN A 15 16.11 68.64 43.44
N GLN A 16 15.28 69.66 43.19
CA GLN A 16 14.78 70.59 44.22
C GLN A 16 13.28 70.43 44.51
N ILE A 17 12.54 69.75 43.62
CA ILE A 17 11.10 69.56 43.74
C ILE A 17 10.81 68.12 44.14
N TYR A 18 10.55 67.91 45.43
CA TYR A 18 9.99 66.64 45.93
C TYR A 18 8.48 66.62 45.72
N PRO A 19 7.88 65.47 45.36
CA PRO A 19 6.43 65.36 45.27
C PRO A 19 5.81 65.68 46.64
N ARG A 20 4.74 66.47 46.62
CA ARG A 20 4.02 66.83 47.85
C ARG A 20 3.59 65.55 48.57
N PRO A 21 3.83 65.42 49.89
CA PRO A 21 3.59 64.16 50.62
C PRO A 21 2.14 63.68 50.53
N GLU A 22 1.18 64.60 50.48
CA GLU A 22 -0.24 64.28 50.27
C GLU A 22 -0.51 63.62 48.92
N TRP A 23 0.16 64.07 47.85
CA TRP A 23 0.00 63.47 46.52
C TRP A 23 0.54 62.04 46.47
N VAL A 24 1.64 61.78 47.18
CA VAL A 24 2.22 60.43 47.28
C VAL A 24 1.29 59.50 48.05
N ALA A 25 0.71 59.98 49.15
CA ALA A 25 -0.24 59.21 49.95
C ALA A 25 -1.51 58.85 49.14
N LEU A 26 -2.10 59.83 48.44
CA LEU A 26 -3.28 59.61 47.59
C LEU A 26 -2.99 58.66 46.42
N SER A 27 -1.84 58.83 45.76
CA SER A 27 -1.45 57.95 44.64
C SER A 27 -1.24 56.51 45.12
N ARG A 28 -0.65 56.32 46.30
CA ARG A 28 -0.48 55.00 46.90
C ARG A 28 -1.83 54.35 47.20
N ASP A 29 -2.76 55.10 47.76
CA ASP A 29 -4.09 54.59 48.11
C ASP A 29 -4.88 54.15 46.87
N ILE A 30 -4.87 54.99 45.83
CA ILE A 30 -5.51 54.67 44.53
C ILE A 30 -4.91 53.41 43.91
N LEU A 31 -3.59 53.24 43.94
CA LEU A 31 -2.91 52.06 43.41
C LEU A 31 -3.23 50.81 44.24
N LEU A 32 -3.26 50.91 45.57
CA LEU A 32 -3.64 49.80 46.44
C LEU A 32 -5.11 49.40 46.25
N GLN A 33 -5.99 50.37 46.01
CA GLN A 33 -7.38 50.13 45.67
C GLN A 33 -7.48 49.35 44.34
N GLN A 34 -6.72 49.73 43.31
CA GLN A 34 -6.69 49.00 42.03
C GLN A 34 -6.11 47.58 42.16
N ILE A 35 -5.04 47.40 42.94
CA ILE A 35 -4.44 46.09 43.18
C ILE A 35 -5.40 45.19 43.99
N SER A 36 -6.09 45.74 44.98
CA SER A 36 -7.06 44.97 45.78
C SER A 36 -8.30 44.55 44.99
N HIS A 37 -8.74 45.37 44.02
CA HIS A 37 -9.78 44.98 43.06
C HIS A 37 -9.27 43.96 42.04
N ALA A 38 -8.01 44.05 41.60
CA ALA A 38 -7.40 43.06 40.71
C ALA A 38 -7.11 41.72 41.40
N ALA A 39 -6.89 41.73 42.72
CA ALA A 39 -6.68 40.52 43.53
C ALA A 39 -7.99 39.78 43.88
N LYS A 40 -9.15 40.40 43.63
CA LYS A 40 -10.48 39.77 43.76
C LYS A 40 -11.12 39.57 42.39
N THR A 41 -10.38 38.99 41.45
CA THR A 41 -11.02 38.29 40.31
C THR A 41 -11.95 37.21 40.88
N PRO A 42 -13.23 37.13 40.45
CA PRO A 42 -14.12 36.08 40.89
C PRO A 42 -13.51 34.73 40.48
N GLU A 43 -13.22 33.96 41.51
CA GLU A 43 -12.75 32.59 41.55
C GLU A 43 -13.80 31.65 40.92
N ASN A 44 -14.09 31.81 39.63
CA ASN A 44 -14.95 30.93 38.86
C ASN A 44 -14.38 30.74 37.45
N PHE A 45 -13.06 30.60 37.34
CA PHE A 45 -12.48 29.80 36.26
C PHE A 45 -12.87 28.35 36.56
N HIS A 46 -14.02 27.91 36.02
CA HIS A 46 -14.37 26.51 36.01
C HIS A 46 -13.30 25.81 35.17
N GLN A 47 -12.28 25.25 35.82
CA GLN A 47 -11.44 24.26 35.18
C GLN A 47 -12.40 23.13 34.81
N PRO A 48 -12.67 22.90 33.51
CA PRO A 48 -13.66 21.93 33.12
C PRO A 48 -13.26 20.59 33.73
N LYS A 49 -14.11 20.05 34.59
CA LYS A 49 -13.88 18.73 35.17
C LYS A 49 -14.06 17.71 34.04
N ALA A 50 -13.52 16.51 34.20
CA ALA A 50 -13.72 15.43 33.21
C ALA A 50 -15.20 15.23 32.83
N MET A 51 -16.12 15.46 33.78
CA MET A 51 -17.57 15.40 33.54
C MET A 51 -18.08 16.51 32.60
N ASP A 52 -17.46 17.69 32.57
CA ASP A 52 -17.84 18.76 31.64
C ASP A 52 -17.45 18.41 30.20
N TYR A 53 -16.34 17.69 30.00
CA TYR A 53 -15.98 17.13 28.69
C TYR A 53 -16.94 16.00 28.26
N VAL A 54 -17.36 15.16 29.20
CA VAL A 54 -18.34 14.09 28.94
C VAL A 54 -19.70 14.68 28.57
N VAL A 55 -20.16 15.71 29.28
CA VAL A 55 -21.42 16.41 28.98
C VAL A 55 -21.33 17.19 27.66
N ALA A 56 -20.22 17.86 27.38
CA ALA A 56 -20.00 18.53 26.10
C ALA A 56 -19.95 17.54 24.93
N ALA A 57 -19.27 16.40 25.08
CA ALA A 57 -19.25 15.33 24.10
C ALA A 57 -20.65 14.74 23.90
N ALA A 58 -21.40 14.49 24.97
CA ALA A 58 -22.79 14.03 24.90
C ALA A 58 -23.72 15.05 24.24
N GLN A 59 -23.50 16.35 24.42
CA GLN A 59 -24.28 17.42 23.81
C GLN A 59 -23.97 17.57 22.30
N ILE A 60 -22.71 17.42 21.91
CA ILE A 60 -22.31 17.32 20.49
C ILE A 60 -22.93 16.07 19.85
N PHE A 61 -22.92 14.94 20.55
CA PHE A 61 -23.62 13.72 20.11
C PHE A 61 -25.15 13.95 19.99
N ARG A 62 -25.75 14.68 20.93
CA ARG A 62 -27.19 14.99 20.96
C ARG A 62 -27.64 15.98 19.88
N GLN A 63 -26.74 16.75 19.27
CA GLN A 63 -27.10 17.76 18.26
C GLN A 63 -26.62 17.40 16.85
N SER A 64 -25.56 16.60 16.72
CA SER A 64 -25.00 16.20 15.43
C SER A 64 -25.56 14.89 14.87
N PHE A 65 -25.97 13.94 15.74
CA PHE A 65 -26.52 12.64 15.30
C PHE A 65 -28.02 12.67 14.96
N PHE A 66 -28.72 13.78 15.21
CA PHE A 66 -30.17 13.90 14.95
C PHE A 66 -30.52 14.61 13.64
N GLN A 67 -29.54 14.92 12.79
CA GLN A 67 -29.87 15.27 11.41
C GLN A 67 -30.40 14.02 10.71
N PRO A 68 -31.60 14.06 10.09
CA PRO A 68 -32.21 12.89 9.46
C PRO A 68 -31.31 12.28 8.38
N VAL A 69 -30.42 13.09 7.78
CA VAL A 69 -29.41 12.65 6.81
C VAL A 69 -28.34 11.78 7.44
N VAL A 70 -27.83 12.11 8.64
CA VAL A 70 -26.80 11.33 9.35
C VAL A 70 -27.38 10.02 9.85
N VAL A 71 -28.62 10.04 10.36
CA VAL A 71 -29.32 8.80 10.76
C VAL A 71 -29.58 7.93 9.54
N MET A 72 -30.05 8.49 8.42
CA MET A 72 -30.20 7.73 7.17
C MET A 72 -28.87 7.17 6.69
N LEU A 73 -27.78 7.94 6.72
CA LEU A 73 -26.45 7.48 6.35
C LEU A 73 -25.99 6.34 7.27
N LEU A 74 -26.17 6.46 8.59
CA LEU A 74 -25.81 5.41 9.55
C LEU A 74 -26.66 4.17 9.38
N VAL A 75 -27.96 4.30 9.14
CA VAL A 75 -28.85 3.15 8.85
C VAL A 75 -28.44 2.50 7.53
N PHE A 76 -28.14 3.29 6.49
CA PHE A 76 -27.68 2.79 5.21
C PHE A 76 -26.34 2.07 5.35
N VAL A 77 -25.37 2.67 6.04
CA VAL A 77 -24.08 2.06 6.37
C VAL A 77 -24.28 0.80 7.21
N SER A 78 -25.17 0.79 8.22
CA SER A 78 -25.45 -0.41 9.03
C SER A 78 -26.09 -1.54 8.22
N ILE A 79 -26.99 -1.22 7.29
CA ILE A 79 -27.60 -2.21 6.39
C ILE A 79 -26.55 -2.77 5.42
N LEU A 80 -25.74 -1.89 4.80
CA LEU A 80 -24.63 -2.28 3.91
C LEU A 80 -23.51 -3.02 4.66
N SER A 81 -23.30 -2.70 5.94
CA SER A 81 -22.30 -3.35 6.81
C SER A 81 -22.81 -4.65 7.43
N SER A 82 -24.08 -5.02 7.20
CA SER A 82 -24.53 -6.34 7.61
C SER A 82 -23.69 -7.39 6.87
N SER A 83 -23.02 -8.27 7.61
CA SER A 83 -22.12 -9.29 7.04
C SER A 83 -22.83 -10.18 6.00
N LEU A 84 -24.15 -10.25 6.05
CA LEU A 84 -24.99 -10.96 5.09
C LEU A 84 -24.95 -10.33 3.68
N MET A 85 -24.99 -8.99 3.58
CA MET A 85 -24.99 -8.30 2.28
C MET A 85 -23.61 -8.36 1.61
N ILE A 86 -22.53 -8.27 2.41
CA ILE A 86 -21.16 -8.42 1.94
C ILE A 86 -20.92 -9.86 1.45
N ASN A 87 -21.35 -10.87 2.20
CA ASN A 87 -21.26 -12.27 1.76
C ASN A 87 -22.07 -12.51 0.47
N ALA A 88 -23.29 -11.99 0.38
CA ALA A 88 -24.10 -12.10 -0.83
C ALA A 88 -23.43 -11.43 -2.04
N ALA A 89 -22.72 -10.31 -1.85
CA ALA A 89 -21.96 -9.67 -2.92
C ALA A 89 -20.81 -10.57 -3.41
N PHE A 90 -20.09 -11.26 -2.52
CA PHE A 90 -19.00 -12.15 -2.94
C PHE A 90 -19.46 -13.35 -3.78
N TYR A 91 -20.66 -13.86 -3.53
CA TYR A 91 -21.26 -14.95 -4.32
C TYR A 91 -21.98 -14.48 -5.58
N SER A 92 -22.18 -13.16 -5.74
CA SER A 92 -22.93 -12.65 -6.88
C SER A 92 -22.24 -12.85 -8.22
N LEU A 93 -23.06 -13.05 -9.25
CA LEU A 93 -22.68 -13.23 -10.65
C LEU A 93 -23.03 -11.99 -11.49
N PRO A 94 -22.41 -11.81 -12.68
CA PRO A 94 -22.74 -10.70 -13.56
C PRO A 94 -24.25 -10.63 -13.84
N GLY A 95 -24.80 -9.41 -13.85
CA GLY A 95 -26.23 -9.18 -14.01
C GLY A 95 -27.02 -9.20 -12.69
N GLU A 96 -26.47 -9.74 -11.61
CA GLU A 96 -27.10 -9.67 -10.29
C GLU A 96 -26.89 -8.31 -9.61
N PRO A 97 -27.83 -7.85 -8.74
CA PRO A 97 -27.78 -6.51 -8.16
C PRO A 97 -26.48 -6.20 -7.40
N LEU A 98 -25.91 -7.18 -6.69
CA LEU A 98 -24.73 -7.00 -5.85
C LEU A 98 -23.40 -7.19 -6.60
N TYR A 99 -23.41 -7.53 -7.89
CA TYR A 99 -22.18 -7.74 -8.65
C TYR A 99 -21.36 -6.45 -8.80
N ARG A 100 -22.03 -5.31 -8.98
CA ARG A 100 -21.34 -4.02 -9.01
C ARG A 100 -20.69 -3.68 -7.67
N VAL A 101 -21.33 -4.08 -6.57
CA VAL A 101 -20.77 -3.91 -5.22
C VAL A 101 -19.54 -4.79 -5.05
N LYS A 102 -19.57 -6.03 -5.54
CA LYS A 102 -18.42 -6.92 -5.57
C LYS A 102 -17.22 -6.29 -6.29
N LEU A 103 -17.41 -5.78 -7.50
CA LEU A 103 -16.34 -5.11 -8.25
C LEU A 103 -15.82 -3.87 -7.52
N ALA A 104 -16.71 -3.08 -6.91
CA ALA A 104 -16.30 -1.91 -6.12
C ALA A 104 -15.49 -2.30 -4.87
N LEU A 105 -15.83 -3.41 -4.20
CA LEU A 105 -15.06 -3.94 -3.08
C LEU A 105 -13.70 -4.47 -3.53
N GLU A 106 -13.62 -5.13 -4.69
CA GLU A 106 -12.37 -5.58 -5.30
C GLU A 106 -11.44 -4.39 -5.63
N GLU A 107 -11.97 -3.34 -6.26
CA GLU A 107 -11.20 -2.12 -6.57
C GLU A 107 -10.82 -1.33 -5.30
N THR A 108 -11.68 -1.31 -4.28
CA THR A 108 -11.33 -0.71 -2.98
C THR A 108 -10.21 -1.50 -2.30
N HIS A 109 -10.27 -2.83 -2.34
CA HIS A 109 -9.20 -3.67 -1.83
C HIS A 109 -7.88 -3.37 -2.55
N LEU A 110 -7.89 -3.31 -3.89
CA LEU A 110 -6.73 -2.95 -4.70
C LEU A 110 -6.18 -1.55 -4.38
N ALA A 111 -7.05 -0.57 -4.16
CA ALA A 111 -6.66 0.80 -3.84
C ALA A 111 -6.03 0.93 -2.44
N LEU A 112 -6.46 0.10 -1.48
CA LEU A 112 -5.93 0.08 -0.12
C LEU A 112 -4.69 -0.81 0.05
N THR A 113 -4.44 -1.73 -0.89
CA THR A 113 -3.24 -2.58 -0.89
C THR A 113 -1.97 -1.74 -1.09
N PRO A 114 -1.03 -1.73 -0.12
CA PRO A 114 0.27 -1.08 -0.29
C PRO A 114 1.17 -1.93 -1.19
N GLY A 115 2.03 -1.28 -1.97
CA GLY A 115 3.00 -1.94 -2.86
C GLY A 115 2.41 -2.33 -4.22
N GLU A 116 3.27 -2.37 -5.24
CA GLU A 116 2.84 -2.75 -6.60
C GLU A 116 2.86 -4.27 -6.77
N GLU A 117 3.72 -4.97 -6.04
CA GLU A 117 3.84 -6.42 -6.04
C GLU A 117 2.57 -7.10 -5.51
N GLN A 118 2.05 -6.64 -4.36
CA GLN A 118 0.81 -7.17 -3.82
C GLN A 118 -0.40 -6.87 -4.72
N LYS A 119 -0.37 -5.75 -5.46
CA LYS A 119 -1.42 -5.44 -6.44
C LYS A 119 -1.38 -6.34 -7.67
N VAL A 120 -0.19 -6.76 -8.10
CA VAL A 120 -0.03 -7.77 -9.15
C VAL A 120 -0.65 -9.09 -8.71
N GLU A 121 -0.33 -9.56 -7.50
CA GLU A 121 -0.93 -10.77 -6.93
C GLU A 121 -2.47 -10.67 -6.89
N LEU A 122 -2.99 -9.54 -6.39
CA LEU A 122 -4.43 -9.34 -6.27
C LEU A 122 -5.16 -9.30 -7.63
N LYS A 123 -4.56 -8.69 -8.65
CA LYS A 123 -5.15 -8.69 -10.01
C LYS A 123 -5.15 -10.10 -10.62
N ILE A 124 -4.12 -10.91 -10.37
CA ILE A 124 -4.15 -12.33 -10.76
C ILE A 124 -5.27 -13.09 -10.03
N GLU A 125 -5.45 -12.87 -8.72
CA GLU A 125 -6.56 -13.48 -7.98
C GLU A 125 -7.92 -13.08 -8.54
N PHE A 126 -8.11 -11.82 -8.95
CA PHE A 126 -9.35 -11.38 -9.58
C PHE A 126 -9.58 -12.07 -10.93
N ALA A 127 -8.54 -12.24 -11.75
CA ALA A 127 -8.63 -13.02 -12.98
C ALA A 127 -9.04 -14.49 -12.70
N GLN A 128 -8.47 -15.12 -11.68
CA GLN A 128 -8.86 -16.46 -11.25
C GLN A 128 -10.32 -16.53 -10.77
N LYS A 129 -10.79 -15.52 -10.03
CA LYS A 129 -12.21 -15.42 -9.62
C LYS A 129 -13.14 -15.34 -10.82
N ARG A 130 -12.79 -14.59 -11.87
CA ARG A 130 -13.58 -14.54 -13.10
C ARG A 130 -13.67 -15.92 -13.77
N MET A 131 -12.62 -16.74 -13.72
CA MET A 131 -12.67 -18.13 -14.22
C MET A 131 -13.60 -19.03 -13.40
N ALA A 132 -13.64 -18.85 -12.08
CA ALA A 132 -14.57 -19.58 -11.22
C ALA A 132 -16.03 -19.10 -11.40
N GLU A 133 -16.23 -17.82 -11.72
CA GLU A 133 -17.55 -17.28 -12.07
C GLU A 133 -18.02 -17.79 -13.43
N LEU A 134 -17.11 -17.96 -14.40
CA LEU A 134 -17.43 -18.59 -15.69
C LEU A 134 -17.98 -20.00 -15.49
N ASP A 135 -17.34 -20.83 -14.65
CA ASP A 135 -17.84 -22.18 -14.35
C ASP A 135 -19.28 -22.16 -13.82
N LYS A 136 -19.59 -21.23 -12.93
CA LYS A 136 -20.93 -21.07 -12.37
C LYS A 136 -21.94 -20.64 -13.41
N VAL A 137 -21.59 -19.69 -14.27
CA VAL A 137 -22.47 -19.24 -15.36
C VAL A 137 -22.68 -20.35 -16.39
N VAL A 138 -21.65 -21.12 -16.71
CA VAL A 138 -21.74 -22.26 -17.63
C VAL A 138 -22.61 -23.37 -17.05
N ALA A 139 -22.53 -23.63 -15.74
CA ALA A 139 -23.34 -24.64 -15.05
C ALA A 139 -24.80 -24.21 -14.78
N GLN A 140 -25.15 -22.91 -14.91
CA GLN A 140 -26.52 -22.45 -14.73
C GLN A 140 -27.42 -22.93 -15.88
N ALA A 141 -28.43 -23.74 -15.52
CA ALA A 141 -29.43 -24.26 -16.46
C ALA A 141 -30.65 -23.33 -16.62
N ASP A 142 -30.94 -22.49 -15.62
CA ASP A 142 -32.18 -21.71 -15.54
C ASP A 142 -32.11 -20.33 -16.23
N ILE A 143 -31.03 -20.04 -16.96
CA ILE A 143 -30.82 -18.76 -17.65
C ILE A 143 -30.93 -18.93 -19.16
N THR A 144 -31.45 -17.90 -19.83
CA THR A 144 -31.56 -17.91 -21.30
C THR A 144 -30.16 -17.90 -21.96
N PRO A 145 -30.01 -18.47 -23.18
CA PRO A 145 -28.73 -18.44 -23.90
C PRO A 145 -28.17 -17.01 -24.10
N GLU A 146 -29.03 -16.04 -24.39
CA GLU A 146 -28.65 -14.63 -24.55
C GLU A 146 -28.15 -14.00 -23.24
N GLU A 147 -28.83 -14.28 -22.11
CA GLU A 147 -28.37 -13.80 -20.81
C GLU A 147 -27.04 -14.45 -20.41
N LYS A 148 -26.91 -15.76 -20.65
CA LYS A 148 -25.68 -16.52 -20.42
C LYS A 148 -24.51 -15.94 -21.21
N LYS A 149 -24.72 -15.64 -22.50
CA LYS A 149 -23.76 -14.95 -23.37
C LYS A 149 -23.29 -13.66 -22.74
N LYS A 150 -24.21 -12.75 -22.39
CA LYS A 150 -23.87 -11.43 -21.83
C LYS A 150 -23.07 -11.55 -20.53
N LYS A 151 -23.40 -12.52 -19.67
CA LYS A 151 -22.63 -12.77 -18.44
C LYS A 151 -21.22 -13.25 -18.75
N ILE A 152 -21.05 -14.15 -19.71
CA ILE A 152 -19.72 -14.62 -20.18
C ILE A 152 -18.90 -13.45 -20.72
N GLU A 153 -19.46 -12.61 -21.59
CA GLU A 153 -18.74 -11.46 -22.15
C GLU A 153 -18.21 -10.51 -21.09
N VAL A 154 -19.02 -10.22 -20.05
CA VAL A 154 -18.59 -9.41 -18.91
C VAL A 154 -17.41 -10.08 -18.20
N LEU A 155 -17.50 -11.38 -17.92
CA LEU A 155 -16.44 -12.11 -17.22
C LEU A 155 -15.13 -12.18 -18.00
N VAL A 156 -15.20 -12.45 -19.31
CA VAL A 156 -14.03 -12.50 -20.18
C VAL A 156 -13.38 -11.12 -20.29
N ARG A 157 -14.18 -10.05 -20.38
CA ARG A 157 -13.67 -8.68 -20.38
C ARG A 157 -12.98 -8.31 -19.07
N GLU A 158 -13.61 -8.61 -17.93
CA GLU A 158 -13.00 -8.37 -16.62
C GLU A 158 -11.73 -9.19 -16.41
N PHE A 159 -11.70 -10.43 -16.90
CA PHE A 159 -10.49 -11.24 -16.93
C PHE A 159 -9.38 -10.56 -17.73
N LYS A 160 -9.67 -10.16 -18.98
CA LYS A 160 -8.72 -9.45 -19.86
C LYS A 160 -8.16 -8.20 -19.18
N ASN A 161 -9.03 -7.38 -18.60
CA ASN A 161 -8.64 -6.16 -17.89
C ASN A 161 -7.71 -6.45 -16.71
N ASN A 162 -8.00 -7.49 -15.92
CA ASN A 162 -7.17 -7.86 -14.78
C ASN A 162 -5.79 -8.36 -15.21
N VAL A 163 -5.72 -9.20 -16.24
CA VAL A 163 -4.44 -9.74 -16.74
C VAL A 163 -3.61 -8.69 -17.49
N SER A 164 -4.24 -7.77 -18.21
CA SER A 164 -3.56 -6.59 -18.79
C SER A 164 -2.97 -5.71 -17.69
N SER A 165 -3.73 -5.44 -16.62
CA SER A 165 -3.23 -4.65 -15.50
C SER A 165 -2.05 -5.31 -14.79
N VAL A 166 -1.93 -6.64 -14.82
CA VAL A 166 -0.77 -7.35 -14.28
C VAL A 166 0.46 -7.04 -15.12
N SER A 167 0.37 -7.14 -16.44
CA SER A 167 1.48 -6.81 -17.35
C SER A 167 1.93 -5.36 -17.15
N ASP A 168 1.00 -4.41 -17.14
CA ASP A 168 1.31 -2.98 -16.97
C ASP A 168 2.03 -2.68 -15.64
N ARG A 169 1.61 -3.35 -14.56
CA ARG A 169 2.23 -3.17 -13.23
C ARG A 169 3.56 -3.86 -13.14
N LEU A 170 3.67 -5.08 -13.68
CA LEU A 170 4.93 -5.82 -13.70
C LEU A 170 6.00 -5.06 -14.49
N ALA A 171 5.66 -4.44 -15.62
CA ALA A 171 6.54 -3.56 -16.38
C ALA A 171 7.02 -2.36 -15.53
N LYS A 172 6.10 -1.68 -14.83
CA LYS A 172 6.45 -0.56 -13.93
C LYS A 172 7.38 -0.97 -12.78
N ILE A 173 7.15 -2.15 -12.20
CA ILE A 173 8.01 -2.70 -11.14
C ILE A 173 9.39 -3.00 -11.71
N ASN A 174 9.48 -3.64 -12.88
CA ASN A 174 10.75 -3.93 -13.53
C ASN A 174 11.53 -2.65 -13.83
N GLU A 175 10.91 -1.65 -14.46
CA GLU A 175 11.53 -0.35 -14.75
C GLU A 175 12.04 0.35 -13.48
N SER A 176 11.22 0.38 -12.43
CA SER A 176 11.60 0.97 -11.14
C SER A 176 12.80 0.25 -10.50
N ASN A 177 12.86 -1.08 -10.67
CA ASN A 177 13.92 -1.91 -10.09
C ASN A 177 15.21 -1.93 -10.93
N LYS A 178 15.18 -1.58 -12.22
CA LYS A 178 16.40 -1.35 -13.02
C LYS A 178 17.27 -0.23 -12.45
N GLN A 179 16.66 0.77 -11.81
CA GLN A 179 17.38 1.89 -11.18
C GLN A 179 17.76 1.62 -9.71
N SER A 180 17.29 0.52 -9.12
CA SER A 180 17.54 0.18 -7.72
C SER A 180 18.77 -0.72 -7.56
N VAL A 181 19.63 -0.39 -6.59
CA VAL A 181 20.79 -1.23 -6.20
C VAL A 181 20.38 -2.36 -5.23
N ASN A 182 19.09 -2.46 -4.88
CA ASN A 182 18.61 -3.41 -3.87
C ASN A 182 18.40 -4.81 -4.47
N ALA A 183 19.33 -5.71 -4.18
CA ALA A 183 19.27 -7.12 -4.60
C ALA A 183 17.98 -7.83 -4.15
N ALA A 184 17.44 -7.49 -2.97
CA ALA A 184 16.22 -8.13 -2.47
C ALA A 184 14.96 -7.74 -3.28
N GLN A 185 14.92 -6.51 -3.81
CA GLN A 185 13.82 -6.06 -4.69
C GLN A 185 13.90 -6.73 -6.07
N LYS A 186 15.12 -6.92 -6.58
CA LYS A 186 15.35 -7.68 -7.81
C LYS A 186 14.92 -9.14 -7.66
N GLU A 187 15.28 -9.79 -6.55
CA GLU A 187 14.87 -11.17 -6.26
C GLU A 187 13.33 -11.29 -6.11
N LEU A 188 12.70 -10.34 -5.42
CA LEU A 188 11.24 -10.30 -5.31
C LEU A 188 10.56 -10.16 -6.68
N THR A 189 11.08 -9.29 -7.54
CA THR A 189 10.58 -9.08 -8.90
C THR A 189 10.71 -10.34 -9.74
N LEU A 190 11.84 -11.03 -9.64
CA LEU A 190 12.08 -12.29 -10.35
C LEU A 190 11.08 -13.37 -9.89
N LYS A 191 10.90 -13.53 -8.57
CA LYS A 191 9.94 -14.51 -8.03
C LYS A 191 8.51 -14.19 -8.47
N MET A 192 8.15 -12.92 -8.48
CA MET A 192 6.85 -12.46 -8.96
C MET A 192 6.69 -12.72 -10.45
N ALA A 193 7.70 -12.42 -11.28
CA ALA A 193 7.68 -12.70 -12.72
C ALA A 193 7.48 -14.19 -13.00
N VAL A 194 8.21 -15.09 -12.32
CA VAL A 194 8.00 -16.55 -12.43
C VAL A 194 6.57 -16.95 -12.06
N THR A 195 6.03 -16.37 -10.99
CA THR A 195 4.66 -16.67 -10.55
C THR A 195 3.63 -16.16 -11.56
N VAL A 196 3.83 -14.96 -12.11
CA VAL A 196 2.96 -14.35 -13.13
C VAL A 196 3.01 -15.15 -14.42
N GLU A 197 4.21 -15.53 -14.88
CA GLU A 197 4.42 -16.34 -16.08
C GLU A 197 3.59 -17.63 -16.01
N GLN A 198 3.75 -18.40 -14.92
CA GLN A 198 3.04 -19.66 -14.70
C GLN A 198 1.53 -19.43 -14.61
N LYS A 199 1.08 -18.50 -13.76
CA LYS A 199 -0.35 -18.27 -13.54
C LYS A 199 -1.04 -17.70 -14.78
N ALA A 200 -0.38 -16.83 -15.54
CA ALA A 200 -0.93 -16.28 -16.78
C ALA A 200 -1.08 -17.38 -17.84
N GLN A 201 -0.13 -18.31 -17.94
CA GLN A 201 -0.24 -19.47 -18.82
C GLN A 201 -1.40 -20.39 -18.41
N ASP A 202 -1.53 -20.69 -17.11
CA ASP A 202 -2.63 -21.52 -16.58
C ASP A 202 -3.99 -20.85 -16.82
N LEU A 203 -4.07 -19.54 -16.65
CA LEU A 203 -5.26 -18.75 -16.91
C LEU A 203 -5.63 -18.73 -18.41
N ALA A 204 -4.64 -18.62 -19.30
CA ALA A 204 -4.85 -18.68 -20.75
C ALA A 204 -5.43 -20.04 -21.17
N LYS A 205 -4.91 -21.15 -20.62
CA LYS A 205 -5.46 -22.49 -20.85
C LYS A 205 -6.88 -22.61 -20.28
N SER A 206 -7.08 -22.15 -19.04
CA SER A 206 -8.36 -22.29 -18.36
C SER A 206 -9.49 -21.55 -19.08
N ILE A 207 -9.23 -20.34 -19.58
CA ILE A 207 -10.27 -19.59 -20.28
C ILE A 207 -10.59 -20.23 -21.63
N ASP A 208 -9.59 -20.71 -22.37
CA ASP A 208 -9.77 -21.39 -23.66
C ASP A 208 -10.57 -22.68 -23.50
N GLU A 209 -10.21 -23.52 -22.53
CA GLU A 209 -10.90 -24.79 -22.23
C GLU A 209 -12.36 -24.56 -21.82
N LYS A 210 -12.61 -23.59 -20.94
CA LYS A 210 -13.95 -23.31 -20.39
C LYS A 210 -14.90 -22.67 -21.40
N THR A 211 -14.36 -22.07 -22.45
CA THR A 211 -15.15 -21.35 -23.46
C THR A 211 -15.21 -22.05 -24.81
N SER A 212 -14.35 -23.05 -25.06
CA SER A 212 -14.32 -23.85 -26.30
C SER A 212 -15.69 -24.41 -26.72
N GLY A 213 -16.52 -24.85 -25.78
CA GLY A 213 -17.88 -25.35 -26.06
C GLY A 213 -18.92 -24.26 -26.34
N LEU A 214 -18.61 -23.01 -26.01
CA LEU A 214 -19.48 -21.84 -26.14
C LEU A 214 -19.17 -21.04 -27.41
N GLU A 215 -17.97 -21.21 -27.97
CA GLU A 215 -17.47 -20.52 -29.16
C GLU A 215 -18.18 -20.91 -30.46
N GLN A 216 -18.79 -22.10 -30.52
CA GLN A 216 -19.40 -22.61 -31.74
C GLN A 216 -20.68 -21.86 -32.15
N GLU A 217 -21.26 -21.07 -31.24
CA GLU A 217 -22.54 -20.38 -31.46
C GLU A 217 -22.42 -18.86 -31.64
N ASN A 218 -21.28 -18.22 -31.34
CA ASN A 218 -21.21 -16.76 -31.31
C ASN A 218 -19.85 -16.14 -31.68
N ILE A 219 -19.82 -15.40 -32.79
CA ILE A 219 -18.62 -14.72 -33.32
C ILE A 219 -18.05 -13.68 -32.34
N GLU A 220 -18.91 -12.97 -31.60
CA GLU A 220 -18.49 -11.90 -30.69
C GLU A 220 -17.82 -12.45 -29.43
N VAL A 221 -18.41 -13.50 -28.82
CA VAL A 221 -17.81 -14.19 -27.68
C VAL A 221 -16.46 -14.77 -28.08
N LYS A 222 -16.39 -15.41 -29.25
CA LYS A 222 -15.15 -15.96 -29.78
C LYS A 222 -14.04 -14.91 -29.93
N GLN A 223 -14.37 -13.75 -30.47
CA GLN A 223 -13.38 -12.67 -30.60
C GLN A 223 -12.87 -12.21 -29.24
N ILE A 224 -13.77 -11.97 -28.29
CA ILE A 224 -13.40 -11.46 -26.95
C ILE A 224 -12.58 -12.51 -26.19
N VAL A 225 -12.90 -13.79 -26.32
CA VAL A 225 -12.13 -14.90 -25.74
C VAL A 225 -10.75 -14.98 -26.36
N ALA A 226 -10.64 -14.94 -27.69
CA ALA A 226 -9.35 -14.96 -28.38
C ALA A 226 -8.45 -13.79 -27.93
N GLU A 227 -9.00 -12.58 -27.86
CA GLU A 227 -8.28 -11.41 -27.34
C GLU A 227 -7.85 -11.59 -25.86
N ALA A 228 -8.67 -12.23 -25.03
CA ALA A 228 -8.36 -12.48 -23.64
C ALA A 228 -7.26 -13.54 -23.48
N VAL A 229 -7.30 -14.61 -24.27
CA VAL A 229 -6.23 -15.63 -24.34
C VAL A 229 -4.93 -14.98 -24.80
N GLU A 230 -4.96 -14.20 -25.88
CA GLU A 230 -3.80 -13.48 -26.40
C GLU A 230 -3.22 -12.54 -25.34
N THR A 231 -4.08 -11.78 -24.64
CA THR A 231 -3.64 -10.89 -23.55
C THR A 231 -2.95 -11.68 -22.44
N ALA A 232 -3.49 -12.84 -22.05
CA ALA A 232 -2.88 -13.66 -21.00
C ALA A 232 -1.55 -14.30 -21.43
N GLN A 233 -1.45 -14.73 -22.68
CA GLN A 233 -0.19 -15.20 -23.27
C GLN A 233 0.84 -14.08 -23.35
N ALA A 234 0.43 -12.88 -23.78
CA ALA A 234 1.29 -11.70 -23.81
C ALA A 234 1.82 -11.36 -22.41
N THR A 235 0.97 -11.38 -21.37
CA THR A 235 1.42 -11.19 -19.98
C THR A 235 2.42 -12.25 -19.54
N SER A 236 2.24 -13.52 -19.94
CA SER A 236 3.21 -14.59 -19.67
C SER A 236 4.56 -14.33 -20.35
N VAL A 237 4.53 -13.93 -21.63
CA VAL A 237 5.75 -13.57 -22.39
C VAL A 237 6.47 -12.37 -21.78
N SER A 238 5.75 -11.29 -21.41
CA SER A 238 6.36 -10.14 -20.75
C SER A 238 7.00 -10.50 -19.40
N ALA A 239 6.43 -11.45 -18.66
CA ALA A 239 7.04 -11.96 -17.44
C ALA A 239 8.30 -12.79 -17.74
N GLN A 240 8.28 -13.60 -18.80
CA GLN A 240 9.43 -14.37 -19.26
C GLN A 240 10.61 -13.47 -19.67
N GLU A 241 10.35 -12.36 -20.36
CA GLU A 241 11.39 -11.39 -20.74
C GLU A 241 12.15 -10.86 -19.52
N ILE A 242 11.45 -10.59 -18.41
CA ILE A 242 12.06 -10.12 -17.16
C ILE A 242 12.95 -11.22 -16.55
N ILE A 243 12.51 -12.48 -16.61
CA ILE A 243 13.26 -13.62 -16.12
C ILE A 243 14.56 -13.80 -16.91
N ASP A 244 14.47 -13.66 -18.24
CA ASP A 244 15.63 -13.83 -19.13
C ASP A 244 16.61 -12.66 -19.01
N GLU A 245 16.12 -11.42 -18.85
CA GLU A 245 16.95 -10.25 -18.56
C GLU A 245 17.75 -10.43 -17.25
N ALA A 246 17.10 -10.94 -16.19
CA ALA A 246 17.76 -11.20 -14.93
C ALA A 246 18.84 -12.31 -15.01
N LYS A 247 18.62 -13.35 -15.81
CA LYS A 247 19.63 -14.40 -16.05
C LYS A 247 20.84 -13.85 -16.80
N ALA A 248 20.63 -13.04 -17.83
CA ALA A 248 21.70 -12.40 -18.59
C ALA A 248 22.55 -11.45 -17.72
N GLU A 249 21.92 -10.66 -16.82
CA GLU A 249 22.66 -9.83 -15.84
C GLU A 249 23.55 -10.67 -14.91
N THR A 250 23.10 -11.89 -14.56
CA THR A 250 23.82 -12.79 -13.66
C THR A 250 25.03 -13.42 -14.36
N GLU A 251 24.90 -13.80 -15.63
CA GLU A 251 26.01 -14.34 -16.44
C GLU A 251 27.08 -13.28 -16.73
N ILE A 252 26.70 -12.04 -17.07
CA ILE A 252 27.63 -10.92 -17.31
C ILE A 252 28.44 -10.60 -16.04
N LYS A 253 27.84 -10.72 -14.85
CA LYS A 253 28.52 -10.47 -13.57
C LYS A 253 29.53 -11.56 -13.21
N ILE A 254 29.30 -12.80 -13.64
CA ILE A 254 30.24 -13.92 -13.46
C ILE A 254 31.44 -13.74 -14.40
N GLU A 255 31.24 -13.40 -15.68
CA GLU A 255 32.36 -13.19 -16.62
C GLU A 255 33.24 -11.98 -16.26
N GLY A 256 32.64 -10.88 -15.76
CA GLY A 256 33.38 -9.69 -15.33
C GLY A 256 34.28 -9.89 -14.11
N GLN A 257 34.04 -10.93 -13.29
CA GLN A 257 34.89 -11.27 -12.14
C GLN A 257 36.05 -12.21 -12.48
N VAL A 258 36.04 -12.88 -13.64
CA VAL A 258 37.12 -13.81 -14.03
C VAL A 258 38.30 -13.09 -14.70
N GLN A 259 38.12 -11.89 -15.26
CA GLN A 259 39.21 -11.13 -15.90
C GLN A 259 40.09 -10.31 -14.93
N GLY A 260 39.91 -10.44 -13.61
CA GLY A 260 40.64 -9.68 -12.59
C GLY A 260 41.84 -10.37 -11.91
N VAL A 261 42.12 -11.66 -12.19
CA VAL A 261 43.29 -12.35 -11.61
C VAL A 261 44.46 -12.25 -12.59
N SER A 262 45.12 -11.08 -12.57
CA SER A 262 46.47 -10.95 -13.10
C SER A 262 47.43 -11.79 -12.25
N THR A 263 48.07 -12.76 -12.90
CA THR A 263 49.26 -13.48 -12.48
C THR A 263 50.34 -12.53 -11.95
N PRO A 264 50.94 -12.79 -10.77
CA PRO A 264 52.27 -12.32 -10.47
C PRO A 264 53.27 -13.38 -10.92
N ASP A 265 54.02 -13.02 -11.97
CA ASP A 265 55.33 -13.57 -12.27
C ASP A 265 56.25 -13.34 -11.05
N SER A 266 56.95 -14.37 -10.59
CA SER A 266 58.17 -14.20 -9.78
C SER A 266 59.10 -15.38 -10.00
N GLU A 267 60.19 -15.07 -10.69
CA GLU A 267 61.37 -15.91 -10.87
C GLU A 267 62.02 -16.33 -9.53
N ALA A 268 62.54 -17.56 -9.57
CA ALA A 268 63.81 -18.07 -9.01
C ALA A 268 64.17 -17.87 -7.52
N GLY A 269 64.41 -19.00 -6.85
CA GLY A 269 65.13 -19.06 -5.57
C GLY A 269 65.33 -20.49 -5.05
N ASP A 270 66.42 -21.11 -5.47
CA ASP A 270 67.02 -22.36 -4.99
C ASP A 270 67.23 -22.37 -3.46
N SER A 271 66.88 -23.47 -2.78
CA SER A 271 67.67 -24.09 -1.69
C SER A 271 66.98 -25.33 -1.13
N ALA A 272 67.77 -26.42 -1.07
CA ALA A 272 67.50 -27.69 -0.44
C ALA A 272 67.16 -27.62 1.06
N GLY A 273 66.49 -28.68 1.57
CA GLY A 273 66.28 -28.89 3.00
C GLY A 273 65.27 -29.99 3.37
N ASP A 274 65.62 -31.24 3.07
CA ASP A 274 65.51 -32.46 3.90
C ASP A 274 64.34 -32.73 4.90
N VAL A 275 63.98 -34.03 4.93
CA VAL A 275 63.54 -34.85 6.10
C VAL A 275 62.04 -34.93 6.47
N ALA A 276 61.44 -36.03 5.95
CA ALA A 276 60.93 -37.20 6.68
C ALA A 276 59.53 -37.24 7.34
N THR A 277 58.78 -38.24 6.83
CA THR A 277 58.05 -39.32 7.54
C THR A 277 56.96 -39.01 8.57
N SER A 278 55.75 -39.52 8.30
CA SER A 278 55.08 -40.62 9.04
C SER A 278 53.58 -40.55 8.71
N SER A 279 53.06 -41.45 7.89
CA SER A 279 52.41 -42.70 8.31
C SER A 279 51.28 -42.53 9.33
N ASP A 280 50.09 -42.93 8.86
CA ASP A 280 49.17 -43.86 9.52
C ASP A 280 48.29 -43.28 10.65
N ASN A 281 46.98 -43.20 10.44
CA ASN A 281 46.10 -44.35 10.66
C ASN A 281 44.65 -44.02 10.26
N GLY A 282 43.97 -44.98 9.64
CA GLY A 282 42.54 -44.91 9.41
C GLY A 282 41.73 -45.22 10.66
N THR A 283 40.44 -44.92 10.61
CA THR A 283 39.36 -45.85 10.96
C THR A 283 38.03 -45.26 10.53
N GLU A 284 37.35 -46.02 9.66
CA GLU A 284 35.91 -45.97 9.41
C GLU A 284 35.12 -46.14 10.71
N THR A 285 33.95 -45.50 10.83
CA THR A 285 32.76 -46.21 11.33
C THR A 285 31.49 -45.52 10.83
N THR A 286 30.83 -46.17 9.87
CA THR A 286 29.41 -46.02 9.50
C THR A 286 28.56 -46.71 10.56
N GLN A 287 27.41 -46.13 10.94
CA GLN A 287 26.10 -46.79 11.18
C GLN A 287 25.14 -45.74 11.79
N GLU A 288 23.99 -45.46 11.14
CA GLU A 288 22.68 -46.10 11.41
C GLU A 288 22.12 -45.70 12.80
N PHE A 289 20.87 -45.34 13.06
CA PHE A 289 19.58 -45.53 12.38
C PHE A 289 18.49 -44.87 13.28
N VAL A 290 17.28 -44.66 12.73
CA VAL A 290 15.93 -44.56 13.37
C VAL A 290 15.67 -43.34 14.27
N ASN A 291 14.51 -42.66 14.24
CA ASN A 291 13.17 -42.90 13.71
C ASN A 291 12.47 -41.54 13.53
#